data_AF-E4SDE2-F1
#
_entry.id   AF-E4SDE2-F1
#
_cell.length_a   1.000
_cell.length_b   1.000
_cell.length_c   1.000
_cell.angle_alpha   90.00
_cell.angle_beta   90.00
_cell.angle_gamma   90.00
#
_symmetry.space_group_name_H-M   'P 1'
#
loop_
_entity.id
_entity.type
_entity.pdbx_description
1 polymer ?
#
loop_
_entity_poly.entity_id
_entity_poly.type
_entity_poly.pdbx_seq_one_letter_code
_entity_poly.pdbx_strand_id
1 'polypeptide(L)'
;MGKIFAIVSTILGSIIGAGFSTGQEVFYFFSQFKETSIFYISLSSILIFLILLYLINIKIKNRIILIIFKYYILLFSIITLIVMFSAFGQLGKEFLGANRYMFTLLCFVLSIAIFKHGLLAVININKVVVSILTTTIILIFLRFVHKSELVFQFESLQYIFPKNIFKHFIFPVLYSTYNSLIAFPVIDSLKKRFSKKEIKISIIISSILIFLLLSIINTLLLSTGSIQISQMPLLKVEKNTILQYVLVTCAFLEILTTTLANYIGLSYSIKNPKVEFAIIIVSLILGFNEFQDLLRKLYSLMGYIGLGIIAMLSLSTLLLKDRKLK
;
A
#
# COMPACT_ATOMS: atom_id res chain seq x y z
N MET A 1 -16.71 -3.74 -20.93
CA MET A 1 -16.78 -3.58 -19.46
C MET A 1 -15.90 -4.57 -18.70
N GLY A 2 -16.06 -5.89 -18.88
CA GLY A 2 -15.30 -6.90 -18.09
C GLY A 2 -13.77 -6.78 -18.13
N LYS A 3 -13.17 -6.44 -19.29
CA LYS A 3 -11.72 -6.22 -19.41
C LYS A 3 -11.22 -5.04 -18.58
N ILE A 4 -11.92 -3.90 -18.65
CA ILE A 4 -11.58 -2.69 -17.88
C ILE A 4 -11.67 -2.99 -16.38
N PHE A 5 -12.73 -3.66 -15.95
CA PHE A 5 -12.89 -4.06 -14.55
C PHE A 5 -11.72 -4.93 -14.05
N ALA A 6 -11.27 -5.90 -14.86
CA ALA A 6 -10.13 -6.74 -14.51
C ALA A 6 -8.82 -5.93 -14.37
N ILE A 7 -8.56 -4.99 -15.28
CA ILE A 7 -7.39 -4.11 -15.23
C ILE A 7 -7.46 -3.20 -14.00
N VAL A 8 -8.61 -2.55 -13.74
CA VAL A 8 -8.84 -1.70 -12.56
C VAL A 8 -8.61 -2.49 -11.27
N SER A 9 -9.21 -3.68 -11.16
CA SER A 9 -9.02 -4.55 -9.98
C SER A 9 -7.56 -4.90 -9.75
N THR A 10 -6.81 -5.13 -10.85
CA THR A 10 -5.38 -5.48 -10.79
C THR A 10 -4.52 -4.28 -10.36
N ILE A 11 -4.82 -3.07 -10.85
CA ILE A 11 -4.13 -1.84 -10.42
C ILE A 11 -4.45 -1.54 -8.96
N LEU A 12 -5.73 -1.59 -8.57
CA LEU A 12 -6.15 -1.36 -7.19
C LEU A 12 -5.51 -2.35 -6.24
N GLY A 13 -5.52 -3.66 -6.54
CA GLY A 13 -4.89 -4.67 -5.70
C GLY A 13 -3.36 -4.60 -5.62
N SER A 14 -2.72 -3.75 -6.45
CA SER A 14 -1.28 -3.48 -6.35
C SER A 14 -0.94 -2.28 -5.44
N ILE A 15 -1.93 -1.43 -5.16
CA ILE A 15 -1.79 -0.21 -4.34
C ILE A 15 -2.48 -0.39 -2.99
N ILE A 16 -3.65 -1.04 -2.97
CA ILE A 16 -4.38 -1.41 -1.76
C ILE A 16 -3.72 -2.67 -1.20
N GLY A 17 -3.22 -2.56 0.03
CA GLY A 17 -2.69 -3.68 0.80
C GLY A 17 -2.91 -3.49 2.29
N ALA A 18 -2.09 -4.19 3.09
CA ALA A 18 -2.23 -4.20 4.54
C ALA A 18 -2.25 -2.83 5.23
N GLY A 19 -1.43 -1.86 4.80
CA GLY A 19 -1.43 -0.53 5.41
C GLY A 19 -2.70 0.29 5.10
N PHE A 20 -3.39 -0.05 4.00
CA PHE A 20 -4.73 0.45 3.69
C PHE A 20 -5.78 -0.20 4.61
N SER A 21 -5.75 -1.53 4.73
CA SER A 21 -6.71 -2.30 5.54
C SER A 21 -6.65 -1.99 7.04
N THR A 22 -5.48 -1.61 7.54
CA THR A 22 -5.27 -1.20 8.94
C THR A 22 -5.55 0.28 9.16
N GLY A 23 -5.61 1.09 8.09
CA GLY A 23 -5.72 2.55 8.12
C GLY A 23 -4.43 3.29 8.49
N GLN A 24 -3.34 2.57 8.77
CA GLN A 24 -2.11 3.18 9.28
C GLN A 24 -1.39 4.02 8.23
N GLU A 25 -1.42 3.61 6.96
CA GLU A 25 -0.89 4.43 5.86
C GLU A 25 -1.71 5.71 5.70
N VAL A 26 -3.04 5.60 5.72
CA VAL A 26 -3.93 6.76 5.55
C VAL A 26 -3.74 7.75 6.70
N PHE A 27 -3.65 7.25 7.93
CA PHE A 27 -3.38 8.08 9.09
C PHE A 27 -2.05 8.83 8.97
N TYR A 28 -0.97 8.11 8.67
CA TYR A 28 0.37 8.67 8.62
C TYR A 28 0.60 9.58 7.41
N PHE A 29 0.10 9.26 6.22
CA PHE A 29 0.35 10.13 5.06
C PHE A 29 -0.67 11.28 4.96
N PHE A 30 -1.83 11.19 5.62
CA PHE A 30 -2.92 12.14 5.41
C PHE A 30 -3.63 12.58 6.69
N SER A 31 -4.26 11.68 7.45
CA SER A 31 -5.21 12.07 8.51
C SER A 31 -4.56 12.84 9.66
N GLN A 32 -3.27 12.63 9.92
CA GLN A 32 -2.53 13.43 10.90
C GLN A 32 -2.49 14.93 10.58
N PHE A 33 -2.79 15.33 9.34
CA PHE A 33 -2.87 16.72 8.89
C PHE A 33 -4.28 17.33 9.02
N LYS A 34 -5.25 16.62 9.62
CA LYS A 34 -6.57 17.17 9.99
C LYS A 34 -7.33 17.75 8.79
N GLU A 35 -7.76 19.00 8.85
CA GLU A 35 -8.51 19.72 7.82
C GLU A 35 -7.82 19.72 6.44
N THR A 36 -6.48 19.76 6.40
CA THR A 36 -5.73 19.78 5.12
C THR A 36 -5.50 18.39 4.53
N SER A 37 -5.93 17.32 5.21
CA SER A 37 -5.73 15.94 4.77
C SER A 37 -6.35 15.65 3.39
N ILE A 38 -7.56 16.15 3.11
CA ILE A 38 -8.26 15.95 1.83
C ILE A 38 -7.50 16.61 0.67
N PHE A 39 -6.88 17.76 0.92
CA PHE A 39 -6.02 18.42 -0.06
C PHE A 39 -4.80 17.54 -0.41
N TYR A 40 -4.13 16.96 0.60
CA TYR A 40 -3.01 16.05 0.37
C TYR A 40 -3.44 14.74 -0.30
N ILE A 41 -4.61 14.19 0.03
CA ILE A 41 -5.17 13.01 -0.65
C ILE A 41 -5.44 13.32 -2.14
N SER A 42 -6.02 14.49 -2.43
CA SER A 42 -6.25 14.97 -3.79
C SER A 42 -4.94 15.07 -4.56
N LEU A 43 -3.94 15.73 -3.99
CA LEU A 43 -2.62 15.88 -4.60
C LEU A 43 -1.96 14.52 -4.86
N SER A 44 -1.99 13.60 -3.89
CA SER A 44 -1.39 12.28 -4.04
C SER A 44 -2.09 11.44 -5.12
N SER A 45 -3.41 11.51 -5.19
CA SER A 45 -4.20 10.77 -6.19
C SER A 45 -3.95 11.29 -7.61
N ILE A 46 -3.83 12.61 -7.77
CA ILE A 46 -3.43 13.23 -9.05
C ILE A 46 -2.00 12.81 -9.42
N LEU A 47 -1.06 12.81 -8.47
CA LEU A 47 0.31 12.37 -8.73
C LEU A 47 0.38 10.90 -9.12
N ILE A 48 -0.36 10.01 -8.45
CA ILE A 48 -0.47 8.59 -8.84
C ILE A 48 -0.96 8.49 -10.29
N PHE A 49 -2.05 9.18 -10.62
CA PHE A 49 -2.57 9.21 -11.99
C PHE A 49 -1.50 9.62 -13.02
N LEU A 50 -0.78 10.73 -12.76
CA LEU A 50 0.25 11.25 -13.65
C LEU A 50 1.45 10.31 -13.77
N ILE A 51 1.94 9.76 -12.65
CA ILE A 51 3.07 8.84 -12.63
C ILE A 51 2.72 7.56 -13.37
N LEU A 52 1.54 6.98 -13.14
CA LEU A 52 1.10 5.76 -13.84
C LEU A 52 0.94 5.99 -15.35
N LEU A 53 0.40 7.15 -15.76
CA LEU A 53 0.36 7.55 -17.17
C LEU A 53 1.75 7.75 -17.77
N TYR A 54 2.72 8.24 -16.99
CA TYR A 54 4.10 8.31 -17.44
C TYR A 54 4.69 6.90 -17.63
N LEU A 55 4.54 6.03 -16.63
CA LEU A 55 5.12 4.68 -16.60
C LEU A 55 4.52 3.73 -17.66
N ILE A 56 3.26 3.89 -18.06
CA ILE A 56 2.73 3.11 -19.19
C ILE A 56 3.42 3.47 -20.53
N ASN A 57 3.88 4.71 -20.68
CA ASN A 57 4.53 5.20 -21.89
C ASN A 57 6.04 4.93 -21.92
N ILE A 58 6.65 4.66 -20.77
CA ILE A 58 8.09 4.52 -20.68
C ILE A 58 8.58 3.24 -21.38
N LYS A 59 9.72 3.37 -22.07
CA LYS A 59 10.50 2.24 -22.59
C LYS A 59 11.91 2.36 -22.04
N ILE A 60 12.19 1.61 -20.98
CA ILE A 60 13.50 1.62 -20.34
C ILE A 60 14.46 0.80 -21.20
N LYS A 61 15.31 1.46 -21.99
CA LYS A 61 16.33 0.81 -22.83
C LYS A 61 17.67 0.63 -22.13
N ASN A 62 17.97 1.49 -21.15
CA ASN A 62 19.25 1.48 -20.46
C ASN A 62 19.29 0.33 -19.44
N ARG A 63 20.24 -0.59 -19.62
CA ARG A 63 20.43 -1.77 -18.75
C ARG A 63 20.73 -1.39 -17.30
N ILE A 64 21.48 -0.33 -17.05
CA ILE A 64 21.80 0.13 -15.69
C ILE A 64 20.54 0.59 -14.97
N ILE A 65 19.68 1.35 -15.65
CA ILE A 65 18.41 1.82 -15.09
C ILE A 65 17.48 0.64 -14.76
N LEU A 66 17.42 -0.37 -15.63
CA LEU A 66 16.67 -1.60 -15.36
C LEU A 66 17.19 -2.34 -14.12
N ILE A 67 18.51 -2.41 -13.95
CA ILE A 67 19.15 -3.04 -12.79
C ILE A 67 18.81 -2.28 -11.50
N ILE A 68 18.94 -0.95 -11.51
CA ILE A 68 18.60 -0.10 -10.35
C ILE A 68 17.12 -0.26 -10.00
N PHE A 69 16.24 -0.23 -10.99
CA PHE A 69 14.81 -0.42 -10.77
C PHE A 69 14.49 -1.81 -10.20
N LYS A 70 15.15 -2.87 -10.71
CA LYS A 70 15.01 -4.22 -10.16
C LYS A 70 15.44 -4.27 -8.68
N TYR A 71 16.56 -3.65 -8.32
CA TYR A 71 17.03 -3.62 -6.93
C TYR A 71 16.12 -2.80 -6.01
N TYR A 72 15.47 -1.76 -6.52
CA TYR A 72 14.44 -1.05 -5.78
C TYR A 72 13.25 -1.93 -5.45
N ILE A 73 12.71 -2.66 -6.43
CA ILE A 73 11.59 -3.58 -6.20
C ILE A 73 12.00 -4.68 -5.21
N LEU A 74 13.22 -5.22 -5.35
CA LEU A 74 13.76 -6.20 -4.42
C LEU A 74 13.83 -5.64 -2.99
N LEU A 75 14.40 -4.44 -2.82
CA LEU A 75 14.51 -3.77 -1.53
C LEU A 75 13.12 -3.49 -0.94
N PHE A 76 12.16 -3.07 -1.77
CA PHE A 76 10.77 -2.86 -1.36
C PHE A 76 10.15 -4.15 -0.84
N SER A 77 10.33 -5.27 -1.54
CA SER A 77 9.82 -6.55 -1.06
C SER A 77 10.39 -6.97 0.30
N ILE A 78 11.68 -6.75 0.54
CA ILE A 78 12.30 -7.04 1.86
C ILE A 78 11.69 -6.15 2.95
N ILE A 79 11.55 -4.86 2.68
CA ILE A 79 10.95 -3.90 3.60
C ILE A 79 9.49 -4.24 3.90
N THR A 80 8.71 -4.57 2.88
CA THR A 80 7.30 -4.95 3.06
C THR A 80 7.19 -6.20 3.91
N LEU A 81 8.06 -7.20 3.73
CA LEU A 81 8.06 -8.39 4.61
C LEU A 81 8.30 -8.05 6.08
N ILE A 82 9.28 -7.19 6.36
CA ILE A 82 9.55 -6.70 7.72
C ILE A 82 8.29 -6.06 8.31
N VAL A 83 7.66 -5.17 7.53
CA VAL A 83 6.45 -4.45 7.97
C VAL A 83 5.26 -5.41 8.12
N MET A 84 5.08 -6.40 7.25
CA MET A 84 3.97 -7.36 7.33
C MET A 84 4.10 -8.30 8.53
N PHE A 85 5.29 -8.82 8.83
CA PHE A 85 5.50 -9.63 10.03
C PHE A 85 5.17 -8.87 11.30
N SER A 86 5.54 -7.60 11.34
CA SER A 86 5.19 -6.72 12.43
C SER A 86 3.69 -6.43 12.49
N ALA A 87 3.07 -6.16 11.33
CA ALA A 87 1.63 -5.89 11.23
C ALA A 87 0.83 -7.07 11.75
N PHE A 88 1.18 -8.29 11.35
CA PHE A 88 0.48 -9.49 11.78
C PHE A 88 0.59 -9.68 13.30
N GLY A 89 1.79 -9.55 13.86
CA GLY A 89 1.98 -9.60 15.32
C GLY A 89 1.15 -8.56 16.07
N GLN A 90 1.09 -7.34 15.55
CA GLN A 90 0.30 -6.26 16.13
C GLN A 90 -1.21 -6.54 16.04
N LEU A 91 -1.70 -7.09 14.93
CA LEU A 91 -3.10 -7.51 14.77
C LEU A 91 -3.48 -8.55 15.82
N GLY A 92 -2.63 -9.56 16.03
CA GLY A 92 -2.83 -10.58 17.04
C GLY A 92 -2.89 -10.02 18.46
N LYS A 93 -1.97 -9.11 18.80
CA LYS A 93 -1.92 -8.44 20.10
C LYS A 93 -3.17 -7.58 20.35
N GLU A 94 -3.57 -6.80 19.36
CA GLU A 94 -4.56 -5.73 19.53
C GLU A 94 -6.01 -6.22 19.42
N PHE A 95 -6.29 -7.23 18.59
CA PHE A 95 -7.66 -7.69 18.33
C PHE A 95 -7.94 -9.14 18.71
N LEU A 96 -6.90 -9.96 18.93
CA LEU A 96 -7.06 -11.38 19.26
C LEU A 96 -6.52 -11.74 20.65
N GLY A 97 -6.00 -10.76 21.41
CA GLY A 97 -5.44 -10.98 22.74
C GLY A 97 -4.20 -11.88 22.78
N ALA A 98 -3.56 -12.12 21.63
CA ALA A 98 -2.43 -13.03 21.51
C ALA A 98 -1.09 -12.37 21.86
N ASN A 99 -0.09 -13.17 22.22
CA ASN A 99 1.27 -12.66 22.32
C ASN A 99 1.77 -12.24 20.92
N ARG A 100 2.24 -11.00 20.82
CA ARG A 100 2.74 -10.39 19.58
C ARG A 100 3.76 -11.26 18.84
N TYR A 101 4.77 -11.75 19.54
CA TYR A 101 5.87 -12.51 18.94
C TYR A 101 5.38 -13.87 18.42
N MET A 102 4.52 -14.54 19.19
CA MET A 102 3.90 -15.80 18.76
C MET A 102 3.03 -15.60 17.51
N PHE A 103 2.28 -14.50 17.46
CA PHE A 103 1.43 -14.22 16.30
C PHE A 103 2.27 -13.80 15.07
N THR A 104 3.39 -13.09 15.26
CA THR A 104 4.36 -12.86 14.17
C THR A 104 4.96 -14.17 13.65
N LEU A 105 5.34 -15.10 14.52
CA LEU A 105 5.82 -16.43 14.12
C LEU A 105 4.75 -17.23 13.37
N LEU A 106 3.48 -17.12 13.80
CA LEU A 106 2.35 -17.73 13.10
C LEU A 106 2.25 -17.21 11.66
N CYS A 107 2.44 -15.90 11.44
CA CYS A 107 2.48 -15.33 10.08
C CYS A 107 3.54 -16.02 9.21
N PHE A 108 4.74 -16.19 9.75
CA PHE A 108 5.86 -16.84 9.05
C PHE A 108 5.56 -18.29 8.69
N VAL A 109 5.06 -19.07 9.66
CA VAL A 109 4.70 -20.49 9.45
C VAL A 109 3.57 -20.63 8.43
N LEU A 110 2.50 -19.84 8.55
CA LEU A 110 1.40 -19.83 7.59
C LEU A 110 1.87 -19.43 6.19
N SER A 111 2.73 -18.41 6.09
CA SER A 111 3.26 -17.97 4.81
C SER A 111 4.07 -19.07 4.11
N ILE A 112 4.92 -19.80 4.84
CA ILE A 112 5.67 -20.93 4.27
C ILE A 112 4.74 -22.07 3.85
N ALA A 113 3.73 -22.39 4.67
CA ALA A 113 2.79 -23.47 4.37
C ALA A 113 1.97 -23.17 3.11
N ILE A 114 1.48 -21.93 2.99
CA ILE A 114 0.63 -21.50 1.87
C ILE A 114 1.45 -21.29 0.59
N PHE A 115 2.71 -20.84 0.70
CA PHE A 115 3.59 -20.59 -0.45
C PHE A 115 3.66 -21.80 -1.41
N LYS A 116 3.57 -23.03 -0.89
CA LYS A 116 3.53 -24.27 -1.68
C LYS A 116 2.37 -24.36 -2.69
N HIS A 117 1.28 -23.62 -2.49
CA HIS A 117 0.10 -23.62 -3.35
C HIS A 117 0.22 -22.66 -4.56
N GLY A 118 1.33 -21.93 -4.65
CA GLY A 118 1.67 -21.11 -5.82
C GLY A 118 0.95 -19.76 -5.92
N LEU A 119 1.40 -18.94 -6.88
CA LEU A 119 0.99 -17.54 -7.05
C LEU A 119 -0.51 -17.36 -7.36
N LEU A 120 -1.13 -18.30 -8.08
CA LEU A 120 -2.54 -18.20 -8.46
C LEU A 120 -3.48 -18.21 -7.25
N ALA A 121 -3.17 -19.01 -6.23
CA ALA A 121 -3.94 -19.04 -4.99
C ALA A 121 -3.89 -17.68 -4.28
N VAL A 122 -2.70 -17.10 -4.18
CA VAL A 122 -2.47 -15.78 -3.55
C VAL A 122 -3.27 -14.69 -4.26
N ILE A 123 -3.19 -14.64 -5.60
CA ILE A 123 -3.92 -13.65 -6.41
C ILE A 123 -5.44 -13.78 -6.22
N ASN A 124 -5.96 -15.01 -6.22
CA ASN A 124 -7.39 -15.25 -6.09
C ASN A 124 -7.92 -14.87 -4.70
N ILE A 125 -7.20 -15.21 -3.65
CA ILE A 125 -7.54 -14.79 -2.28
C ILE A 125 -7.52 -13.27 -2.20
N ASN A 126 -6.45 -12.62 -2.67
CA ASN A 126 -6.32 -11.16 -2.59
C ASN A 126 -7.47 -10.44 -3.30
N LYS A 127 -7.88 -10.91 -4.48
CA LYS A 127 -9.00 -10.33 -5.22
C LYS A 127 -10.30 -10.35 -4.41
N VAL A 128 -10.60 -11.47 -3.74
CA VAL A 128 -11.80 -11.62 -2.92
C VAL A 128 -11.72 -10.71 -1.69
N VAL A 129 -10.56 -10.71 -1.02
CA VAL A 129 -10.34 -9.92 0.20
C VAL A 129 -10.45 -8.42 -0.07
N VAL A 130 -9.80 -7.90 -1.11
CA VAL A 130 -9.91 -6.48 -1.51
C VAL A 130 -11.35 -6.08 -1.79
N SER A 131 -12.13 -6.96 -2.44
CA SER A 131 -13.55 -6.70 -2.72
C SER A 131 -14.36 -6.59 -1.43
N ILE A 132 -14.22 -7.55 -0.51
CA ILE A 132 -14.93 -7.55 0.78
C ILE A 132 -14.51 -6.35 1.63
N LEU A 133 -13.21 -6.05 1.70
CA LEU A 133 -12.66 -4.91 2.44
C LEU A 133 -13.25 -3.59 1.93
N THR A 134 -13.23 -3.38 0.61
CA THR A 134 -13.76 -2.17 -0.03
C THR A 134 -15.24 -1.99 0.27
N THR A 135 -16.05 -3.06 0.12
CA THR A 135 -17.48 -3.02 0.45
C THR A 135 -17.70 -2.73 1.93
N THR A 136 -16.94 -3.35 2.82
CA THR A 136 -17.06 -3.16 4.27
C THR A 136 -16.77 -1.71 4.67
N ILE A 137 -15.71 -1.11 4.13
CA ILE A 137 -15.35 0.29 4.39
C ILE A 137 -16.47 1.24 3.92
N ILE A 138 -17.05 1.00 2.74
CA ILE A 138 -18.17 1.80 2.23
C ILE A 138 -19.41 1.66 3.14
N LEU A 139 -19.73 0.45 3.59
CA LEU A 139 -20.86 0.21 4.50
C LEU A 139 -20.68 0.93 5.83
N ILE A 140 -19.48 0.88 6.41
CA ILE A 140 -19.14 1.60 7.65
C ILE A 140 -19.31 3.10 7.46
N PHE A 141 -18.80 3.64 6.35
CA PHE A 141 -18.96 5.06 6.01
C PHE A 141 -20.43 5.48 5.88
N LEU A 142 -21.23 4.73 5.11
CA LEU A 142 -22.66 5.02 4.95
C LEU A 142 -23.41 4.96 6.28
N ARG A 143 -23.04 4.05 7.17
CA ARG A 143 -23.61 3.98 8.51
C ARG A 143 -23.24 5.21 9.35
N PHE A 144 -21.99 5.66 9.33
CA PHE A 144 -21.55 6.87 10.03
C PHE A 144 -22.33 8.10 9.54
N VAL A 145 -22.52 8.22 8.22
CA VAL A 145 -23.37 9.26 7.61
C VAL A 145 -24.81 9.15 8.13
N HIS A 146 -25.40 7.95 8.08
CA HIS A 146 -26.80 7.75 8.48
C HIS A 146 -27.06 8.01 9.96
N LYS A 147 -26.11 7.68 10.84
CA LYS A 147 -26.21 7.93 12.28
C LYS A 147 -25.77 9.33 12.71
N SER A 148 -25.38 10.20 11.77
CA SER A 148 -24.79 11.51 12.06
C SER A 148 -23.58 11.45 12.99
N GLU A 149 -22.81 10.35 12.92
CA GLU A 149 -21.59 10.13 13.71
C GLU A 149 -20.35 10.81 13.10
N LEU A 150 -20.51 11.48 11.95
CA LEU A 150 -19.47 12.28 11.28
C LEU A 150 -19.27 13.64 11.97
N VAL A 151 -18.75 13.61 13.19
CA VAL A 151 -18.31 14.80 13.91
C VAL A 151 -16.80 14.86 13.84
N PHE A 152 -16.25 15.81 13.09
CA PHE A 152 -14.81 15.97 12.96
C PHE A 152 -14.20 16.44 14.28
N GLN A 153 -13.37 15.61 14.89
CA GLN A 153 -12.73 15.92 16.17
C GLN A 153 -11.28 16.36 15.92
N PHE A 154 -11.10 17.54 15.31
CA PHE A 154 -9.75 18.02 14.95
C PHE A 154 -8.89 18.34 16.18
N GLU A 155 -9.50 18.80 17.27
CA GLU A 155 -8.77 19.15 18.51
C GLU A 155 -8.12 17.93 19.16
N SER A 156 -8.76 16.77 19.05
CA SER A 156 -8.26 15.48 19.52
C SER A 156 -7.36 14.79 18.49
N LEU A 157 -6.63 15.53 17.65
CA LEU A 157 -5.56 15.02 16.77
C LEU A 157 -4.22 15.67 17.12
N GLN A 158 -3.23 14.88 17.52
CA GLN A 158 -1.88 15.34 17.80
C GLN A 158 -1.09 15.30 16.50
N TYR A 159 -0.42 16.41 16.21
CA TYR A 159 0.52 16.47 15.10
C TYR A 159 1.74 15.61 15.45
N ILE A 160 2.04 14.59 14.64
CA ILE A 160 3.32 13.86 14.76
C ILE A 160 4.47 14.73 14.24
N PHE A 161 4.20 15.58 13.25
CA PHE A 161 5.16 16.51 12.67
C PHE A 161 4.79 17.98 12.90
N PRO A 162 5.77 18.89 13.08
CA PRO A 162 5.51 20.30 13.31
C PRO A 162 4.62 20.91 12.22
N LYS A 163 3.75 21.88 12.59
CA LYS A 163 2.69 22.52 11.77
C LYS A 163 3.12 23.20 10.45
N ASN A 164 4.38 23.06 10.02
CA ASN A 164 4.85 23.74 8.81
C ASN A 164 4.29 23.07 7.54
N ILE A 165 3.27 23.69 6.96
CA ILE A 165 2.55 23.26 5.77
C ILE A 165 3.49 22.96 4.59
N PHE A 166 4.57 23.74 4.41
CA PHE A 166 5.55 23.51 3.34
C PHE A 166 6.33 22.21 3.54
N LYS A 167 6.57 21.80 4.79
CA LYS A 167 7.23 20.51 5.10
C LYS A 167 6.30 19.32 4.88
N HIS A 168 4.98 19.52 4.81
CA HIS A 168 3.99 18.43 4.68
C HIS A 168 3.72 18.02 3.23
N PHE A 169 4.02 18.87 2.24
CA PHE A 169 3.88 18.54 0.81
C PHE A 169 4.70 17.32 0.37
N ILE A 170 5.73 16.95 1.13
CA ILE A 170 6.52 15.76 0.83
C ILE A 170 5.71 14.47 1.03
N PHE A 171 4.77 14.40 1.97
CA PHE A 171 3.99 13.18 2.26
C PHE A 171 3.14 12.68 1.09
N PRO A 172 2.29 13.51 0.44
CA PRO A 172 1.54 13.07 -0.73
C PRO A 172 2.45 12.66 -1.89
N VAL A 173 3.61 13.30 -2.03
CA VAL A 173 4.63 12.99 -3.03
C VAL A 173 5.28 11.63 -2.76
N LEU A 174 5.72 11.37 -1.53
CA LEU A 174 6.29 10.09 -1.10
C LEU A 174 5.26 8.96 -1.30
N TYR A 175 4.02 9.15 -0.82
CA TYR A 175 2.94 8.18 -0.96
C TYR A 175 2.65 7.86 -2.42
N SER A 176 2.51 8.87 -3.26
CA SER A 176 2.25 8.67 -4.69
C SER A 176 3.39 7.95 -5.39
N THR A 177 4.63 8.20 -4.96
CA THR A 177 5.83 7.71 -5.61
C THR A 177 6.04 6.23 -5.35
N TYR A 178 6.05 5.80 -4.09
CA TYR A 178 6.28 4.38 -3.81
C TYR A 178 5.13 3.52 -4.35
N ASN A 179 3.86 3.94 -4.15
CA ASN A 179 2.70 3.19 -4.65
C ASN A 179 2.71 3.05 -6.18
N SER A 180 3.06 4.12 -6.90
CA SER A 180 3.11 4.06 -8.37
C SER A 180 4.24 3.16 -8.89
N LEU A 181 5.40 3.15 -8.22
CA LEU A 181 6.53 2.32 -8.63
C LEU A 181 6.29 0.83 -8.36
N ILE A 182 5.58 0.47 -7.29
CA ILE A 182 5.19 -0.91 -7.00
C ILE A 182 4.09 -1.40 -7.95
N ALA A 183 3.18 -0.50 -8.36
CA ALA A 183 2.18 -0.81 -9.37
C ALA A 183 2.80 -0.98 -10.78
N PHE A 184 4.04 -0.54 -11.02
CA PHE A 184 4.63 -0.55 -12.36
C PHE A 184 4.85 -1.94 -12.95
N PRO A 185 5.48 -2.93 -12.27
CA PRO A 185 5.60 -4.29 -12.80
C PRO A 185 4.25 -4.89 -13.21
N VAL A 186 3.21 -4.59 -12.42
CA VAL A 186 1.84 -5.02 -12.69
C VAL A 186 1.32 -4.38 -13.97
N ILE A 187 1.41 -3.05 -14.10
CA ILE A 187 0.98 -2.33 -15.31
C ILE A 187 1.78 -2.75 -16.54
N ASP A 188 3.08 -2.98 -16.40
CA ASP A 188 3.94 -3.42 -17.51
C ASP A 188 3.54 -4.83 -18.00
N SER A 189 3.17 -5.72 -17.08
CA SER A 189 2.65 -7.05 -17.43
C SER A 189 1.33 -6.98 -18.22
N LEU A 190 0.47 -5.99 -17.93
CA LEU A 190 -0.82 -5.81 -18.61
C LEU A 190 -0.65 -5.36 -20.06
N LYS A 191 0.45 -4.67 -20.41
CA LYS A 191 0.76 -4.27 -21.80
C LYS A 191 0.87 -5.46 -22.76
N LYS A 192 1.15 -6.67 -22.24
CA LYS A 192 1.25 -7.89 -23.05
C LYS A 192 -0.12 -8.44 -23.48
N ARG A 193 -1.21 -8.05 -22.80
CA ARG A 193 -2.54 -8.65 -22.96
C ARG A 193 -3.64 -7.65 -23.31
N PHE A 194 -3.44 -6.37 -23.03
CA PHE A 194 -4.44 -5.32 -23.18
C PHE A 194 -3.92 -4.15 -23.99
N SER A 195 -4.83 -3.46 -24.68
CA SER A 195 -4.47 -2.27 -25.45
C SER A 195 -4.11 -1.11 -24.54
N LYS A 196 -3.25 -0.23 -25.05
CA LYS A 196 -2.84 0.99 -24.33
C LYS A 196 -4.03 1.88 -23.94
N LYS A 197 -5.09 1.91 -24.74
CA LYS A 197 -6.32 2.68 -24.46
C LYS A 197 -7.08 2.10 -23.27
N GLU A 198 -7.25 0.78 -23.22
CA GLU A 198 -7.91 0.09 -22.10
C GLU A 198 -7.16 0.32 -20.78
N ILE A 199 -5.83 0.22 -20.80
CA ILE A 199 -5.02 0.45 -19.60
C ILE A 199 -5.10 1.93 -19.16
N LYS A 200 -5.04 2.90 -20.08
CA LYS A 200 -5.17 4.33 -19.73
C LYS A 200 -6.51 4.65 -19.08
N ILE A 201 -7.62 4.15 -19.63
CA ILE A 201 -8.96 4.32 -19.04
C ILE A 201 -9.00 3.69 -17.65
N SER A 202 -8.40 2.52 -17.49
CA SER A 202 -8.35 1.83 -16.20
C SER A 202 -7.48 2.57 -15.17
N ILE A 203 -6.39 3.23 -15.58
CA ILE A 203 -5.58 4.10 -14.71
C ILE A 203 -6.41 5.29 -14.21
N ILE A 204 -7.21 5.93 -15.08
CA ILE A 204 -8.11 7.03 -14.69
C ILE A 204 -9.10 6.54 -13.61
N ILE A 205 -9.82 5.45 -13.91
CA ILE A 205 -10.82 4.88 -12.99
C ILE A 205 -10.17 4.48 -11.66
N SER A 206 -9.02 3.80 -11.70
CA SER A 206 -8.31 3.37 -10.49
C SER A 206 -7.87 4.56 -9.63
N SER A 207 -7.39 5.63 -10.26
CA SER A 207 -6.95 6.83 -9.52
C SER A 207 -8.11 7.55 -8.84
N ILE A 208 -9.29 7.59 -9.48
CA ILE A 208 -10.53 8.11 -8.86
C ILE A 208 -10.97 7.22 -7.70
N LEU A 209 -10.93 5.90 -7.85
CA LEU A 209 -11.30 4.97 -6.78
C LEU A 209 -10.33 5.05 -5.59
N ILE A 210 -9.03 5.21 -5.84
CA ILE A 210 -8.02 5.44 -4.79
C ILE A 210 -8.34 6.74 -4.03
N PHE A 211 -8.62 7.83 -4.74
CA PHE A 211 -9.03 9.10 -4.12
C PHE A 211 -10.26 8.92 -3.22
N LEU A 212 -11.30 8.25 -3.71
CA LEU A 212 -12.53 8.02 -2.96
C LEU A 212 -12.27 7.17 -1.72
N LEU A 213 -11.57 6.05 -1.84
CA LEU A 213 -11.32 5.16 -0.72
C LEU A 213 -10.41 5.81 0.34
N LEU A 214 -9.36 6.53 -0.08
CA LEU A 214 -8.52 7.31 0.84
C LEU A 214 -9.35 8.36 1.58
N SER A 215 -10.23 9.07 0.87
CA SER A 215 -11.09 10.11 1.46
C SER A 215 -12.09 9.53 2.46
N ILE A 216 -12.66 8.35 2.16
CA ILE A 216 -13.58 7.63 3.05
C ILE A 216 -12.86 7.21 4.33
N ILE A 217 -11.72 6.52 4.22
CA ILE A 217 -10.95 6.10 5.40
C ILE A 217 -10.53 7.33 6.20
N ASN A 218 -10.00 8.36 5.55
CA ASN A 218 -9.60 9.58 6.20
C ASN A 218 -10.75 10.23 6.98
N THR A 219 -11.93 10.33 6.38
CA THR A 219 -13.12 10.87 7.04
C THR A 219 -13.52 10.05 8.27
N LEU A 220 -13.50 8.72 8.15
CA LEU A 220 -13.75 7.80 9.27
C LEU A 220 -12.75 8.00 10.42
N LEU A 221 -11.47 8.13 10.09
CA LEU A 221 -10.40 8.37 11.08
C LEU A 221 -10.52 9.75 11.75
N LEU A 222 -10.88 10.80 11.01
CA LEU A 222 -11.07 12.14 11.55
C LEU A 222 -12.33 12.28 12.42
N SER A 223 -13.31 11.39 12.23
CA SER A 223 -14.58 11.38 12.97
C SER A 223 -14.48 10.66 14.33
N THR A 224 -13.31 10.11 14.66
CA THR A 224 -13.10 9.28 15.85
C THR A 224 -11.90 9.77 16.66
N GLY A 225 -12.14 10.60 17.67
CA GLY A 225 -11.07 11.28 18.42
C GLY A 225 -10.21 10.42 19.35
N SER A 226 -10.50 9.13 19.52
CA SER A 226 -9.76 8.22 20.40
C SER A 226 -8.64 7.43 19.70
N ILE A 227 -8.36 7.70 18.43
CA ILE A 227 -7.58 6.80 17.57
C ILE A 227 -6.07 7.15 17.47
N GLN A 228 -5.63 8.25 18.06
CA GLN A 228 -4.25 8.77 17.94
C GLN A 228 -3.11 7.77 18.25
N ILE A 229 -3.37 6.76 19.09
CA ILE A 229 -2.34 5.85 19.61
C ILE A 229 -2.48 4.43 19.01
N SER A 230 -3.53 4.20 18.21
CA SER A 230 -3.74 2.88 17.59
C SER A 230 -2.71 2.65 16.48
N GLN A 231 -2.07 1.48 16.49
CA GLN A 231 -1.24 1.07 15.35
C GLN A 231 -2.10 0.58 14.16
N MET A 232 -3.38 0.30 14.39
CA MET A 232 -4.36 -0.16 13.40
C MET A 232 -5.65 0.67 13.49
N PRO A 233 -5.57 1.95 13.13
CA PRO A 233 -6.61 2.93 13.44
C PRO A 233 -7.96 2.61 12.79
N LEU A 234 -8.01 2.13 11.55
CA LEU A 234 -9.28 1.82 10.86
C LEU A 234 -10.05 0.69 11.54
N LEU A 235 -9.35 -0.33 12.05
CA LEU A 235 -9.96 -1.46 12.74
C LEU A 235 -10.61 -1.06 14.08
N LYS A 236 -10.16 0.04 14.70
CA LYS A 236 -10.74 0.60 15.93
C LYS A 236 -11.87 1.60 15.71
N VAL A 237 -12.04 2.13 14.50
CA VAL A 237 -13.14 3.06 14.18
C VAL A 237 -14.49 2.40 14.43
N GLU A 238 -14.61 1.13 14.04
CA GLU A 238 -15.89 0.42 14.08
C GLU A 238 -16.13 -0.24 15.45
N LYS A 239 -17.25 0.12 16.08
CA LYS A 239 -17.70 -0.39 17.38
C LYS A 239 -18.68 -1.56 17.26
N ASN A 240 -19.29 -1.75 16.09
CA ASN A 240 -20.12 -2.93 15.82
C ASN A 240 -19.24 -4.15 15.65
N THR A 241 -19.43 -5.10 16.54
CA THR A 241 -18.65 -6.33 16.64
C THR A 241 -18.55 -7.10 15.32
N ILE A 242 -19.65 -7.23 14.58
CA ILE A 242 -19.68 -8.00 13.32
C ILE A 242 -18.81 -7.32 12.26
N LEU A 243 -19.03 -6.02 12.02
CA LEU A 243 -18.27 -5.28 11.01
C LEU A 243 -16.79 -5.16 11.40
N GLN A 244 -16.49 -5.01 12.69
CA GLN A 244 -15.11 -5.02 13.18
C GLN A 244 -14.44 -6.38 12.95
N TYR A 245 -15.11 -7.50 13.23
CA TYR A 245 -14.56 -8.84 12.94
C TYR A 245 -14.32 -9.06 11.45
N VAL A 246 -15.20 -8.57 10.58
CA VAL A 246 -15.00 -8.62 9.13
C VAL A 246 -13.74 -7.81 8.75
N LEU A 247 -13.59 -6.59 9.27
CA LEU A 247 -12.40 -5.77 9.03
C LEU A 247 -11.11 -6.44 9.53
N VAL A 248 -11.10 -6.99 10.74
CA VAL A 248 -9.94 -7.69 11.32
C VAL A 248 -9.58 -8.92 10.48
N THR A 249 -10.59 -9.67 10.00
CA THR A 249 -10.37 -10.83 9.12
C THR A 249 -9.82 -10.41 7.76
N CYS A 250 -10.35 -9.33 7.17
CA CYS A 250 -9.81 -8.76 5.94
C CYS A 250 -8.35 -8.30 6.13
N ALA A 251 -8.03 -7.60 7.21
CA ALA A 251 -6.67 -7.16 7.51
C ALA A 251 -5.72 -8.34 7.73
N PHE A 252 -6.16 -9.39 8.44
CA PHE A 252 -5.40 -10.63 8.60
C PHE A 252 -5.05 -11.25 7.24
N LEU A 253 -6.04 -11.39 6.35
CA LEU A 253 -5.85 -11.97 5.03
C LEU A 253 -5.02 -11.08 4.11
N GLU A 254 -5.22 -9.76 4.14
CA GLU A 254 -4.42 -8.78 3.38
C GLU A 254 -2.94 -8.80 3.78
N ILE A 255 -2.64 -8.85 5.09
CA ILE A 255 -1.26 -8.95 5.56
C ILE A 255 -0.64 -10.27 5.07
N LEU A 256 -1.39 -11.37 5.14
CA LEU A 256 -0.91 -12.69 4.71
C LEU A 256 -0.69 -12.77 3.19
N THR A 257 -1.64 -12.30 2.37
CA THR A 257 -1.49 -12.25 0.91
C THR A 257 -0.36 -11.32 0.48
N THR A 258 -0.20 -10.17 1.15
CA THR A 258 0.91 -9.24 0.91
C THR A 258 2.25 -9.88 1.27
N THR A 259 2.33 -10.64 2.36
CA THR A 259 3.54 -11.39 2.74
C THR A 259 3.89 -12.41 1.66
N LEU A 260 2.91 -13.20 1.23
CA LEU A 260 3.08 -14.22 0.19
C LEU A 260 3.50 -13.62 -1.16
N ALA A 261 2.89 -12.50 -1.58
CA ALA A 261 3.26 -11.82 -2.80
C ALA A 261 4.74 -11.36 -2.79
N ASN A 262 5.23 -10.87 -1.65
CA ASN A 262 6.61 -10.44 -1.50
C ASN A 262 7.59 -11.61 -1.36
N TYR A 263 7.21 -12.74 -0.76
CA TYR A 263 7.97 -13.98 -0.86
C TYR A 263 8.17 -14.38 -2.32
N ILE A 264 7.10 -14.43 -3.11
CA ILE A 264 7.17 -14.79 -4.53
C ILE A 264 8.06 -13.78 -5.29
N GLY A 265 7.94 -12.49 -4.99
CA GLY A 265 8.82 -11.44 -5.54
C GLY A 265 10.30 -11.66 -5.22
N LEU A 266 10.61 -12.13 -4.00
CA LEU A 266 11.97 -12.52 -3.61
C LEU A 266 12.45 -13.74 -4.38
N SER A 267 11.66 -14.81 -4.46
CA SER A 267 12.04 -16.05 -5.15
C SER A 267 12.31 -15.83 -6.64
N TYR A 268 11.59 -14.90 -7.28
CA TYR A 268 11.88 -14.49 -8.66
C TYR A 268 13.17 -13.67 -8.80
N SER A 269 13.54 -12.92 -7.76
CA SER A 269 14.65 -11.98 -7.80
C SER A 269 15.97 -12.60 -7.38
N ILE A 270 15.94 -13.53 -6.42
CA ILE A 270 17.08 -14.20 -5.78
C ILE A 270 17.09 -15.65 -6.21
N LYS A 271 18.12 -16.06 -6.97
CA LYS A 271 18.21 -17.45 -7.47
C LYS A 271 18.70 -18.46 -6.43
N ASN A 272 19.35 -18.00 -5.37
CA ASN A 272 19.93 -18.88 -4.35
C ASN A 272 18.92 -19.05 -3.19
N PRO A 273 18.32 -20.24 -3.01
CA PRO A 273 17.29 -20.46 -2.00
C PRO A 273 17.80 -20.29 -0.57
N LYS A 274 19.10 -20.52 -0.30
CA LYS A 274 19.69 -20.28 1.03
C LYS A 274 19.74 -18.80 1.37
N VAL A 275 20.07 -17.96 0.39
CA VAL A 275 20.12 -16.49 0.55
C VAL A 275 18.71 -15.92 0.69
N GLU A 276 17.76 -16.41 -0.13
CA GLU A 276 16.35 -16.06 -0.01
C GLU A 276 15.81 -16.38 1.39
N PHE A 277 16.01 -17.61 1.87
CA PHE A 277 15.58 -18.01 3.20
C PHE A 277 16.25 -17.19 4.31
N ALA A 278 17.54 -16.91 4.20
CA ALA A 278 18.25 -16.05 5.16
C ALA A 278 17.65 -14.64 5.22
N ILE A 279 17.33 -14.04 4.07
CA ILE A 279 16.67 -12.73 4.00
C ILE A 279 15.31 -12.77 4.68
N ILE A 280 14.52 -13.83 4.45
CA ILE A 280 13.22 -14.00 5.10
C ILE A 280 13.38 -14.07 6.63
N ILE A 281 14.36 -14.84 7.13
CA ILE A 281 14.63 -14.95 8.57
C ILE A 281 15.06 -13.59 9.15
N VAL A 282 15.91 -12.84 8.46
CA VAL A 282 16.27 -11.47 8.87
C VAL A 282 15.04 -10.57 8.89
N SER A 283 14.18 -10.64 7.86
CA SER A 283 12.93 -9.89 7.82
C SER A 283 12.01 -10.22 8.99
N LEU A 284 11.92 -11.50 9.37
CA LEU A 284 11.16 -11.97 10.53
C LEU A 284 11.69 -11.37 11.84
N ILE A 285 13.02 -11.44 12.05
CA ILE A 285 13.66 -10.90 13.26
C ILE A 285 13.41 -9.39 13.37
N LEU A 286 13.60 -8.65 12.28
CA LEU A 286 13.35 -7.21 12.25
C LEU A 286 11.85 -6.88 12.41
N GLY A 287 10.96 -7.78 11.96
CA GLY A 287 9.51 -7.67 12.09
C GLY A 287 8.98 -7.81 13.52
N PHE A 288 9.82 -8.15 14.50
CA PHE A 288 9.43 -8.12 15.91
C PHE A 288 9.35 -6.69 16.49
N ASN A 289 9.92 -5.67 15.81
CA ASN A 289 9.83 -4.26 16.19
C ASN A 289 8.47 -3.65 15.86
N GLU A 290 8.03 -2.57 16.53
CA GLU A 290 6.68 -1.97 16.38
C GLU A 290 6.21 -1.66 14.96
N PHE A 291 4.96 -2.03 14.64
CA PHE A 291 4.39 -1.92 13.29
C PHE A 291 4.29 -0.48 12.84
N GLN A 292 3.79 0.37 13.71
CA GLN A 292 3.68 1.80 13.47
C GLN A 292 5.03 2.42 13.08
N ASP A 293 6.09 2.16 13.85
CA ASP A 293 7.40 2.75 13.60
C ASP A 293 8.06 2.22 12.33
N LEU A 294 7.98 0.90 12.10
CA LEU A 294 8.51 0.28 10.90
C LEU A 294 7.81 0.81 9.65
N LEU A 295 6.48 0.84 9.64
CA LEU A 295 5.71 1.35 8.49
C LEU A 295 6.07 2.80 8.20
N ARG A 296 6.02 3.67 9.21
CA ARG A 296 6.28 5.11 9.05
C ARG A 296 7.68 5.39 8.50
N LYS A 297 8.71 4.79 9.10
CA LYS A 297 10.11 5.01 8.70
C LYS A 297 10.41 4.40 7.33
N LEU A 298 10.06 3.13 7.14
CA LEU A 298 10.46 2.39 5.96
C LEU A 298 9.66 2.80 4.72
N TYR A 299 8.37 3.12 4.84
CA TYR A 299 7.59 3.54 3.66
C TYR A 299 7.96 4.97 3.23
N SER A 300 8.25 5.86 4.18
CA SER A 300 8.85 7.16 3.85
C SER A 300 10.20 7.00 3.14
N LEU A 301 11.08 6.12 3.64
CA LEU A 301 12.36 5.81 2.99
C LEU A 301 12.15 5.34 1.54
N MET A 302 11.19 4.44 1.31
CA MET A 302 10.90 3.93 -0.03
C MET A 302 10.28 4.98 -0.95
N GLY A 303 9.52 5.94 -0.40
CA GLY A 303 9.11 7.13 -1.13
C GLY A 303 10.30 7.97 -1.58
N TYR A 304 11.28 8.22 -0.70
CA TYR A 304 12.45 9.05 -1.02
C TYR A 304 13.34 8.40 -2.07
N ILE A 305 13.65 7.11 -1.91
CA ILE A 305 14.40 6.35 -2.91
C ILE A 305 13.62 6.32 -4.23
N GLY A 306 12.30 6.12 -4.15
CA GLY A 306 11.43 6.13 -5.31
C GLY A 306 11.43 7.45 -6.07
N LEU A 307 11.54 8.59 -5.38
CA LEU A 307 11.65 9.90 -6.04
C LEU A 307 12.91 9.99 -6.90
N GLY A 308 14.03 9.50 -6.37
CA GLY A 308 15.28 9.38 -7.14
C GLY A 308 15.11 8.51 -8.39
N ILE A 309 14.33 7.43 -8.29
CA ILE A 309 14.03 6.55 -9.43
C ILE A 309 13.16 7.26 -10.47
N ILE A 310 12.09 7.93 -10.06
CA ILE A 310 11.24 8.69 -10.99
C ILE A 310 12.06 9.79 -11.69
N ALA A 311 12.92 10.49 -10.96
CA ALA A 311 13.82 11.51 -11.52
C ALA A 311 14.83 10.90 -12.52
N MET A 312 15.43 9.76 -12.18
CA MET A 312 16.34 9.04 -13.08
C MET A 312 15.62 8.59 -14.36
N LEU A 313 14.40 8.05 -14.22
CA LEU A 313 13.58 7.63 -15.36
C LEU A 313 13.22 8.83 -16.24
N SER A 314 12.75 9.93 -15.66
CA SER A 314 12.35 11.13 -16.40
C SER A 314 13.52 11.77 -17.15
N LEU A 315 14.68 11.91 -16.50
CA LEU A 315 15.90 12.43 -17.13
C LEU A 315 16.33 11.54 -18.31
N SER A 316 16.28 10.21 -18.14
CA SER A 316 16.62 9.28 -19.21
C SER A 316 15.70 9.40 -20.42
N THR A 317 14.41 9.70 -20.21
CA THR A 317 13.46 9.90 -21.31
C THR A 317 13.68 11.21 -22.07
N LEU A 318 14.09 12.27 -21.38
CA LEU A 318 14.40 13.57 -21.99
C LEU A 318 15.66 13.48 -22.87
N LEU A 319 16.74 12.91 -22.34
CA LEU A 319 18.01 12.75 -23.08
C LEU A 319 17.87 11.90 -24.35
N LEU A 320 16.95 10.93 -24.37
CA LEU A 320 16.65 10.13 -25.55
C LEU A 320 15.83 10.87 -26.62
N LYS A 321 15.06 11.90 -26.22
CA LYS A 321 14.28 12.73 -27.14
C LYS A 321 15.18 13.70 -27.90
N ASP A 322 16.15 14.30 -27.22
CA ASP A 322 17.11 15.23 -27.83
C ASP A 322 18.02 14.56 -28.86
N ARG A 323 18.37 13.28 -28.63
CA ARG A 323 19.15 12.48 -29.59
C ARG A 323 18.39 12.09 -30.86
N LYS A 324 17.07 12.26 -30.91
CA LYS A 324 16.25 12.02 -32.12
C LYS A 324 15.98 13.28 -32.93
N LEU A 325 16.26 14.46 -32.36
CA LEU A 325 16.06 15.77 -32.98
C LEU A 325 17.36 16.31 -33.60
N LYS A 326 18.49 15.66 -33.33
CA LYS A 326 19.78 15.85 -34.01
C LYS A 326 19.95 14.76 -35.05
#